data_AF-A0A1R4FZF4-F1
#
_entry.id   AF-A0A1R4FZF4-F1
#
_cell.length_a   1.000
_cell.length_b   1.000
_cell.length_c   1.000
_cell.angle_alpha   90.00
_cell.angle_beta   90.00
_cell.angle_gamma   90.00
#
_symmetry.space_group_name_H-M   'P 1'
#
loop_
_entity.id
_entity.type
_entity.pdbx_description
1 polymer ?
#
loop_
_entity_poly.entity_id
_entity_poly.type
_entity_poly.pdbx_seq_one_letter_code
_entity_poly.pdbx_strand_id
1 'polypeptide(L)'
;MTEPKKYRKRPVTIEAMRLPERYPEGVDPSSDGYARNLQAARVYGWVAEHIGTVSPPCDDEPGNGADSGVTIDPADGCLVIRTLEGDMKAELGDWIIRGVQGEFYPIKESIFMETYEEVSDDGQ
;
A
#
# COMPACT_ATOMS: atom_id res chain seq x y z
N MET A 1 -14.68 27.99 30.76
CA MET A 1 -14.02 26.69 31.01
C MET A 1 -14.39 25.77 29.86
N THR A 2 -13.42 25.32 29.07
CA THR A 2 -13.66 24.33 28.01
C THR A 2 -13.51 22.94 28.62
N GLU A 3 -14.60 22.17 28.67
CA GLU A 3 -14.62 20.79 29.17
C GLU A 3 -14.42 19.79 28.02
N PRO A 4 -13.82 18.61 28.27
CA PRO A 4 -13.61 17.59 27.24
C PRO A 4 -14.95 17.01 26.76
N LYS A 5 -15.15 16.98 25.43
CA LYS A 5 -16.31 16.38 24.78
C LYS A 5 -15.92 15.06 24.10
N LYS A 6 -16.79 14.06 24.17
CA LYS A 6 -16.60 12.77 23.51
C LYS A 6 -17.14 12.84 22.08
N TYR A 7 -16.38 12.32 21.12
CA TYR A 7 -16.76 12.20 19.71
C TYR A 7 -16.44 10.78 19.22
N ARG A 8 -17.16 10.30 18.20
CA ARG A 8 -16.88 9.03 17.50
C ARG A 8 -16.47 9.33 16.06
N LYS A 9 -15.56 8.53 15.48
CA LYS A 9 -15.24 8.62 14.05
C LYS A 9 -16.48 8.25 13.22
N ARG A 10 -16.64 8.90 12.07
CA ARG A 10 -17.69 8.53 11.11
C ARG A 10 -17.30 7.21 10.42
N PRO A 11 -18.27 6.35 10.05
CA PRO A 11 -17.97 5.18 9.22
C PRO A 11 -17.41 5.66 7.88
N VAL A 12 -16.35 4.99 7.41
CA VAL A 12 -15.68 5.29 6.15
C VAL A 12 -15.51 4.00 5.36
N THR A 13 -15.74 4.07 4.06
CA THR A 13 -15.41 2.98 3.13
C THR A 13 -14.06 3.30 2.50
N ILE A 14 -13.20 2.28 2.41
CA ILE A 14 -11.87 2.38 1.81
C ILE A 14 -11.75 1.37 0.68
N GLU A 15 -10.77 1.60 -0.19
CA GLU A 15 -10.35 0.61 -1.18
C GLU A 15 -9.03 0.00 -0.71
N ALA A 16 -8.83 -1.30 -0.89
CA ALA A 16 -7.57 -1.94 -0.53
C ALA A 16 -7.22 -3.08 -1.49
N MET A 17 -5.93 -3.30 -1.70
CA MET A 17 -5.39 -4.45 -2.43
C MET A 17 -4.30 -5.13 -1.63
N ARG A 18 -4.30 -6.47 -1.61
CA ARG A 18 -3.27 -7.27 -0.95
C ARG A 18 -2.08 -7.51 -1.87
N LEU A 19 -0.87 -7.26 -1.38
CA LEU A 19 0.37 -7.68 -2.02
C LEU A 19 0.49 -9.21 -2.01
N PRO A 20 1.15 -9.82 -3.03
CA PRO A 20 1.34 -11.27 -3.05
C PRO A 20 2.19 -11.71 -1.86
N GLU A 21 1.96 -12.94 -1.39
CA GLU A 21 2.76 -13.53 -0.32
C GLU A 21 4.16 -13.91 -0.80
N ARG A 22 5.12 -13.88 0.14
CA ARG A 22 6.50 -14.31 -0.10
C ARG A 22 6.53 -15.75 -0.65
N TYR A 23 7.53 -16.05 -1.46
CA TYR A 23 7.75 -17.42 -1.91
C TYR A 23 7.91 -18.36 -0.70
N PRO A 24 7.23 -19.51 -0.70
CA PRO A 24 7.54 -20.55 0.27
C PRO A 24 9.01 -20.95 0.12
N GLU A 25 9.67 -21.27 1.22
CA GLU A 25 11.03 -21.76 1.17
C GLU A 25 11.13 -23.01 0.28
N GLY A 26 12.12 -23.04 -0.61
CA GLY A 26 12.35 -24.16 -1.53
C GLY A 26 11.46 -24.19 -2.78
N VAL A 27 10.59 -23.20 -2.98
CA VAL A 27 9.85 -23.06 -4.25
C VAL A 27 10.65 -22.22 -5.23
N ASP A 28 10.91 -22.77 -6.41
CA ASP A 28 11.59 -22.06 -7.48
C ASP A 28 10.68 -20.95 -8.04
N PRO A 29 11.13 -19.68 -8.00
CA PRO A 29 10.33 -18.54 -8.43
C PRO A 29 10.14 -18.48 -9.95
N SER A 30 10.70 -19.37 -10.77
CA SER A 30 10.49 -19.33 -12.22
C SER A 30 9.19 -20.02 -12.68
N SER A 31 8.63 -20.95 -11.88
CA SER A 31 7.37 -21.63 -12.23
C SER A 31 6.11 -20.83 -11.88
N ASP A 32 6.07 -20.20 -10.70
CA ASP A 32 4.92 -19.39 -10.20
C ASP A 32 5.23 -17.87 -10.23
N GLY A 33 6.49 -17.54 -10.56
CA GLY A 33 7.07 -16.20 -10.78
C GLY A 33 6.15 -15.22 -11.45
N TYR A 34 5.70 -15.64 -12.63
CA TYR A 34 5.01 -14.77 -13.56
C TYR A 34 3.67 -14.28 -13.00
N ALA A 35 2.88 -15.18 -12.40
CA ALA A 35 1.56 -14.83 -11.88
C ALA A 35 1.63 -13.90 -10.66
N ARG A 36 2.55 -14.16 -9.71
CA ARG A 36 2.75 -13.27 -8.55
C ARG A 36 3.35 -11.93 -8.92
N ASN A 37 4.28 -11.90 -9.89
CA ASN A 37 4.82 -10.64 -10.42
C ASN A 37 3.71 -9.81 -11.08
N LEU A 38 2.74 -10.43 -11.76
CA LEU A 38 1.57 -9.73 -12.29
C LEU A 38 0.67 -9.17 -11.18
N GLN A 39 0.49 -9.87 -10.06
CA GLN A 39 -0.28 -9.34 -8.92
C GLN A 39 0.41 -8.13 -8.28
N ALA A 40 1.71 -8.23 -7.99
CA ALA A 40 2.50 -7.10 -7.48
C ALA A 40 2.47 -5.92 -8.46
N ALA A 41 2.59 -6.19 -9.77
CA ALA A 41 2.50 -5.16 -10.80
C ALA A 41 1.11 -4.50 -10.88
N ARG A 42 0.02 -5.23 -10.61
CA ARG A 42 -1.32 -4.66 -10.53
C ARG A 42 -1.47 -3.73 -9.33
N VAL A 43 -0.99 -4.13 -8.16
CA VAL A 43 -1.00 -3.26 -6.97
C VAL A 43 -0.15 -2.02 -7.22
N TYR A 44 1.06 -2.18 -7.75
CA TYR A 44 1.92 -1.07 -8.10
C TYR A 44 1.26 -0.13 -9.12
N GLY A 45 0.70 -0.67 -10.20
CA GLY A 45 -0.01 0.09 -11.23
C GLY A 45 -1.17 0.87 -10.63
N TRP A 46 -2.00 0.22 -9.82
CA TRP A 46 -3.11 0.87 -9.13
C TRP A 46 -2.64 2.04 -8.26
N VAL A 47 -1.59 1.89 -7.45
CA VAL A 47 -1.06 2.99 -6.63
C VAL A 47 -0.47 4.09 -7.53
N ALA A 48 0.34 3.72 -8.52
CA ALA A 48 0.99 4.63 -9.45
C ALA A 48 -0.01 5.47 -10.27
N GLU A 49 -1.16 4.90 -10.62
CA GLU A 49 -2.25 5.60 -11.31
C GLU A 49 -2.87 6.71 -10.44
N HIS A 50 -2.81 6.58 -9.11
CA HIS A 50 -3.45 7.52 -8.20
C HIS A 50 -2.50 8.60 -7.66
N ILE A 51 -1.29 8.20 -7.25
CA ILE A 51 -0.32 9.10 -6.61
C ILE A 51 0.94 9.31 -7.44
N GLY A 52 1.01 8.74 -8.64
CA GLY A 52 2.19 8.81 -9.50
C GLY A 52 3.31 7.87 -9.06
N THR A 53 4.34 7.78 -9.91
CA THR A 53 5.60 7.09 -9.58
C THR A 53 6.64 8.10 -9.15
N VAL A 54 7.49 7.69 -8.23
CA VAL A 54 8.67 8.47 -7.85
C VAL A 54 9.90 7.63 -8.13
N SER A 55 10.96 8.27 -8.63
CA SER A 55 12.22 7.55 -8.75
C SER A 55 12.66 7.05 -7.36
N PRO A 56 13.20 5.82 -7.28
CA PRO A 56 13.89 5.41 -6.08
C PRO A 56 15.00 6.42 -5.76
N PRO A 57 15.45 6.55 -4.51
CA PRO A 57 16.59 7.39 -4.16
C PRO A 57 17.87 6.78 -4.76
N CYS A 58 18.02 6.87 -6.07
CA CYS A 58 19.29 6.71 -6.76
C CYS A 58 19.90 8.11 -6.84
N ASP A 59 20.96 8.28 -6.06
CA ASP A 59 21.80 9.47 -5.94
C ASP A 59 21.23 10.65 -5.13
N ASP A 60 22.18 11.27 -4.43
CA ASP A 60 22.15 12.46 -3.57
C ASP A 60 21.68 13.71 -4.34
N GLU A 61 20.57 13.63 -5.09
CA GLU A 61 19.97 14.78 -5.76
C GLU A 61 18.98 15.48 -4.80
N PRO A 62 19.34 16.65 -4.24
CA PRO A 62 18.43 17.45 -3.44
C PRO A 62 17.37 18.07 -4.37
N GLY A 63 16.34 17.30 -4.72
CA GLY A 63 15.36 17.80 -5.68
C GLY A 63 14.31 16.84 -6.23
N ASN A 64 14.28 15.54 -5.88
CA ASN A 64 13.17 14.68 -6.29
C ASN A 64 11.93 14.92 -5.39
N GLY A 65 11.44 16.16 -5.39
CA GLY A 65 10.46 16.77 -4.48
C GLY A 65 9.01 16.42 -4.78
N ALA A 66 8.72 15.14 -5.03
CA ALA A 66 7.34 14.68 -5.02
C ALA A 66 6.93 14.38 -3.56
N ASP A 67 5.95 15.11 -3.05
CA ASP A 67 5.35 14.90 -1.73
C ASP A 67 4.61 13.55 -1.61
N SER A 68 4.40 12.85 -2.72
CA SER A 68 3.69 11.58 -2.81
C SER A 68 4.16 10.75 -4.01
N GLY A 69 4.09 9.42 -3.90
CA GLY A 69 4.27 8.51 -5.03
C GLY A 69 4.71 7.12 -4.63
N VAL A 70 4.77 6.20 -5.60
CA VAL A 70 5.19 4.82 -5.37
C VAL A 70 6.48 4.45 -6.11
N THR A 71 7.32 3.67 -5.47
CA THR A 71 8.54 3.07 -6.05
C THR A 71 8.69 1.62 -5.59
N ILE A 72 9.59 0.89 -6.24
CA ILE A 72 10.02 -0.44 -5.83
C ILE A 72 11.44 -0.33 -5.29
N ASP A 73 11.66 -0.87 -4.09
CA ASP A 73 12.97 -0.97 -3.49
C ASP A 73 13.82 -2.00 -4.26
N PRO A 74 14.98 -1.62 -4.82
CA PRO A 74 15.79 -2.53 -5.62
C PRO A 74 16.51 -3.61 -4.80
N ALA A 75 16.62 -3.47 -3.47
CA ALA A 75 17.32 -4.43 -2.62
C ALA A 75 16.46 -5.66 -2.34
N ASP A 76 15.16 -5.47 -2.08
CA ASP A 76 14.24 -6.57 -1.71
C ASP A 76 12.99 -6.67 -2.62
N GLY A 77 12.81 -5.76 -3.57
CA GLY A 77 11.63 -5.74 -4.45
C GLY A 77 10.34 -5.31 -3.76
N CYS A 78 10.43 -4.80 -2.53
CA CYS A 78 9.28 -4.33 -1.76
C CYS A 78 8.71 -3.02 -2.33
N LEU A 79 7.41 -2.84 -2.19
CA LEU A 79 6.75 -1.62 -2.62
C LEU A 79 6.95 -0.53 -1.55
N VAL A 80 7.36 0.66 -1.97
CA VAL A 80 7.59 1.80 -1.08
C VAL A 80 6.66 2.93 -1.50
N ILE A 81 5.85 3.39 -0.56
CA ILE A 81 4.87 4.46 -0.74
C ILE A 81 5.37 5.69 -0.02
N ARG A 82 5.63 6.75 -0.75
CA ARG A 82 5.97 8.04 -0.18
C ARG A 82 4.70 8.76 0.25
N THR A 83 4.61 9.07 1.54
CA THR A 83 3.51 9.84 2.13
C THR A 83 4.07 11.13 2.74
N LEU A 84 3.18 12.02 3.17
CA LEU A 84 3.54 13.25 3.88
C LEU A 84 4.25 12.98 5.21
N GLU A 85 4.11 11.78 5.76
CA GLU A 85 4.75 11.34 7.00
C GLU A 85 6.11 10.68 6.75
N GLY A 86 6.46 10.41 5.49
CA GLY A 86 7.70 9.78 5.06
C GLY A 86 7.49 8.57 4.14
N ASP A 87 8.58 7.89 3.79
CA ASP A 87 8.51 6.66 3.00
C ASP A 87 8.03 5.47 3.85
N MET A 88 6.95 4.83 3.42
CA MET A 88 6.38 3.64 4.04
C MET A 88 6.67 2.41 3.19
N LYS A 89 7.42 1.46 3.75
CA LYS A 89 7.73 0.18 3.10
C LYS A 89 6.59 -0.82 3.34
N ALA A 90 6.10 -1.42 2.26
CA ALA A 90 5.10 -2.48 2.28
C ALA A 90 5.78 -3.83 2.03
N GLU A 91 5.56 -4.78 2.93
CA GLU A 91 6.09 -6.14 2.80
C GLU A 91 5.14 -7.02 1.96
N LEU A 92 5.68 -8.12 1.43
CA LEU A 92 4.88 -9.12 0.75
C LEU A 92 3.83 -9.71 1.71
N GLY A 93 2.56 -9.72 1.30
CA GLY A 93 1.42 -10.10 2.12
C GLY A 93 0.70 -8.95 2.83
N ASP A 94 1.28 -7.75 2.85
CA ASP A 94 0.62 -6.56 3.40
C ASP A 94 -0.52 -6.07 2.50
N TRP A 95 -1.46 -5.36 3.11
CA TRP A 95 -2.54 -4.68 2.43
C TRP A 95 -2.15 -3.23 2.16
N ILE A 96 -2.34 -2.79 0.92
CA ILE A 96 -2.24 -1.39 0.55
C ILE A 96 -3.64 -0.79 0.60
N ILE A 97 -3.86 0.17 1.50
CA ILE A 97 -5.12 0.89 1.64
C ILE A 97 -5.03 2.22 0.90
N ARG A 98 -6.11 2.58 0.21
CA ARG A 98 -6.41 3.95 -0.19
C ARG A 98 -7.40 4.57 0.80
N GLY A 99 -6.94 5.55 1.56
CA GLY A 99 -7.76 6.33 2.48
C GLY A 99 -8.75 7.24 1.76
N VAL A 100 -9.71 7.79 2.51
CA VAL A 100 -10.80 8.64 1.97
C VAL A 100 -10.31 9.94 1.32
N GLN A 101 -9.10 10.40 1.62
CA GLN A 101 -8.49 11.59 1.01
C GLN A 101 -7.59 11.26 -0.19
N GLY A 102 -7.53 9.99 -0.61
CA GLY A 102 -6.64 9.54 -1.67
C GLY A 102 -5.20 9.25 -1.22
N GLU A 103 -4.92 9.31 0.08
CA GLU A 103 -3.68 8.85 0.68
C GLU A 103 -3.54 7.32 0.57
N PHE A 104 -2.32 6.83 0.40
CA PHE A 104 -2.02 5.41 0.39
C PHE A 104 -1.10 5.04 1.54
N TYR A 105 -1.36 3.91 2.21
CA TYR A 105 -0.50 3.39 3.25
C TYR A 105 -0.59 1.86 3.35
N PRO A 106 0.52 1.19 3.70
CA PRO A 106 0.51 -0.24 3.96
C PRO A 106 0.00 -0.56 5.38
N ILE A 107 -0.64 -1.71 5.53
CA ILE A 107 -1.04 -2.28 6.80
C ILE A 107 -0.87 -3.79 6.80
N LYS A 108 -0.49 -4.36 7.95
CA LYS A 108 -0.38 -5.81 8.09
C LYS A 108 -1.74 -6.47 7.97
N GLU A 109 -1.78 -7.63 7.30
CA GLU A 109 -3.00 -8.42 7.11
C GLU A 109 -3.77 -8.68 8.40
N SER A 110 -3.08 -9.09 9.48
CA SER A 110 -3.74 -9.35 10.76
C SER A 110 -4.50 -8.12 11.28
N ILE A 111 -3.90 -6.94 11.17
CA ILE A 111 -4.52 -5.68 11.61
C ILE A 111 -5.64 -5.27 10.65
N PHE A 112 -5.45 -5.48 9.34
CA PHE A 112 -6.46 -5.18 8.32
C PHE A 112 -7.75 -5.95 8.60
N MET A 113 -7.65 -7.27 8.78
CA MET A 113 -8.78 -8.16 9.02
C MET A 113 -9.47 -7.90 10.37
N GLU A 114 -8.75 -7.38 11.36
CA GLU A 114 -9.33 -6.96 12.65
C GLU A 114 -10.01 -5.59 12.58
N THR A 115 -9.62 -4.74 11.62
CA THR A 115 -10.07 -3.33 11.54
C THR A 115 -11.16 -3.11 10.50
N TYR A 116 -11.13 -3.87 9.40
CA TYR A 116 -12.00 -3.69 8.25
C TYR A 116 -12.78 -4.96 7.95
N GLU A 117 -14.02 -4.77 7.50
CA GLU A 117 -14.87 -5.83 6.97
C GLU A 117 -15.21 -5.52 5.51
N GLU A 118 -15.33 -6.55 4.68
CA GLU A 118 -15.75 -6.38 3.30
C GLU A 118 -17.20 -5.89 3.27
N VAL A 119 -17.43 -4.79 2.57
CA VAL A 119 -18.78 -4.29 2.32
C VAL A 119 -19.31 -5.04 1.11
N SER A 120 -20.13 -6.07 1.33
CA SER A 120 -20.91 -6.66 0.25
C SER A 120 -21.83 -5.59 -0.31
N ASP A 121 -21.67 -5.24 -1.59
CA ASP A 121 -22.65 -4.46 -2.33
C ASP A 121 -23.90 -5.31 -2.53
N ASP A 122 -24.73 -5.43 -1.48
CA ASP A 122 -26.06 -6.01 -1.59
C ASP A 122 -26.98 -4.97 -2.24
N GLY A 123 -26.84 -4.85 -3.55
CA GLY A 123 -27.86 -4.31 -4.44
C GLY A 123 -27.73 -2.84 -4.82
N GLN A 124 -27.41 -2.61 -6.09
CA GLN A 124 -28.10 -1.61 -6.89
C GLN A 124 -28.49 -2.12 -8.27
#